data_AF-Q9X6Z6-F1
#
_entry.id   AF-Q9X6Z6-F1
#
_cell.length_a   1.000
_cell.length_b   1.000
_cell.length_c   1.000
_cell.angle_alpha   90.00
_cell.angle_beta   90.00
_cell.angle_gamma   90.00
#
_symmetry.space_group_name_H-M   'P 1'
#
loop_
_entity.id
_entity.type
_entity.pdbx_description
1 polymer ?
#
loop_
_entity_poly.entity_id
_entity_poly.type
_entity_poly.pdbx_seq_one_letter_code
_entity_poly.pdbx_strand_id
1 'polypeptide(L)'
;MNLKQNKNVGSEKALEKFLGSLIDTIDFQRRNQGDLAKEMSVSSGALSKNLTGKTQFGFWTLVKLLNILYDDINKRQEMLYNFCSVTTSKINLRIAMEYANAKGDLGLLKLVVDSEKKSSLAMNREWAYAYELVWKRSSGILQGQALLDELEERKKCKIIKTEEIKVLYGILTFYTMYDLEKFNALFDYAEVMQPNIELIPR
;
A
#
# COMPACT_ATOMS: atom_id res chain seq x y z
N MET A 1 33.08 6.85 -7.83
CA MET A 1 32.20 6.11 -6.90
C MET A 1 30.76 6.54 -7.17
N ASN A 2 29.88 5.61 -7.54
CA ASN A 2 28.64 5.91 -8.26
C ASN A 2 27.47 6.22 -7.30
N LEU A 3 26.70 7.30 -7.53
CA LEU A 3 25.56 7.74 -6.70
C LEU A 3 24.49 6.63 -6.49
N LYS A 4 24.35 5.71 -7.45
CA LYS A 4 23.47 4.54 -7.34
C LYS A 4 23.98 3.50 -6.33
N GLN A 5 25.30 3.30 -6.22
CA GLN A 5 25.89 2.37 -5.25
C GLN A 5 25.73 2.89 -3.81
N ASN A 6 25.92 4.19 -3.57
CA ASN A 6 25.74 4.77 -2.24
C ASN A 6 24.27 4.77 -1.77
N LYS A 7 23.30 4.95 -2.68
CA LYS A 7 21.87 4.84 -2.33
C LYS A 7 21.47 3.42 -1.95
N ASN A 8 21.98 2.41 -2.66
CA ASN A 8 21.65 1.01 -2.40
C ASN A 8 22.17 0.53 -1.04
N VAL A 9 23.41 0.90 -0.70
CA VAL A 9 24.02 0.58 0.61
C VAL A 9 23.26 1.23 1.77
N GLY A 10 22.76 2.46 1.57
CA GLY A 10 21.94 3.14 2.58
C GLY A 10 20.59 2.45 2.84
N SER A 11 19.91 1.98 1.78
CA SER A 11 18.63 1.26 1.92
C SER A 11 18.78 -0.13 2.54
N GLU A 12 19.85 -0.86 2.20
CA GLU A 12 20.13 -2.18 2.78
C GLU A 12 20.36 -2.07 4.29
N LYS A 13 21.20 -1.12 4.72
CA LYS A 13 21.45 -0.87 6.15
C LYS A 13 20.18 -0.46 6.92
N ALA A 14 19.28 0.30 6.28
CA ALA A 14 18.01 0.69 6.89
C ALA A 14 17.06 -0.51 7.06
N LEU A 15 17.01 -1.40 6.06
CA LEU A 15 16.24 -2.64 6.14
C LEU A 15 16.80 -3.57 7.22
N GLU A 16 18.12 -3.75 7.29
CA GLU A 16 18.78 -4.54 8.34
C GLU A 16 18.42 -4.01 9.74
N LYS A 17 18.45 -2.68 9.94
CA LYS A 17 18.06 -2.06 11.20
C LYS A 17 16.59 -2.33 11.55
N PHE A 18 15.69 -2.27 10.58
CA PHE A 18 14.27 -2.59 10.77
C PHE A 18 14.06 -4.07 11.14
N LEU A 19 14.76 -4.99 10.47
CA LEU A 19 14.67 -6.41 10.78
C LEU A 19 15.28 -6.72 12.15
N GLY A 20 16.37 -6.05 12.51
CA GLY A 20 16.97 -6.12 13.84
C GLY A 20 15.98 -5.77 14.95
N SER A 21 15.21 -4.68 14.81
CA SER A 21 14.23 -4.31 15.83
C SER A 21 13.08 -5.32 15.98
N LEU A 22 12.69 -6.01 14.90
CA LEU A 22 11.74 -7.12 14.97
C LEU A 22 12.33 -8.32 15.74
N ILE A 23 13.59 -8.68 15.46
CA ILE A 23 14.30 -9.76 16.14
C ILE A 23 14.45 -9.45 17.63
N ASP A 24 14.91 -8.25 17.97
CA ASP A 24 15.05 -7.79 19.36
C ASP A 24 13.72 -7.89 20.12
N THR A 25 12.61 -7.55 19.45
CA THR A 25 11.26 -7.67 20.04
C THR A 25 10.86 -9.13 20.26
N ILE A 26 11.09 -9.99 19.27
CA ILE A 26 10.80 -11.43 19.36
C ILE A 26 11.58 -12.06 20.53
N ASP A 27 12.86 -11.72 20.65
CA ASP A 27 13.76 -12.24 21.68
C ASP A 27 13.39 -11.70 23.07
N PHE A 28 13.06 -10.41 23.17
CA PHE A 28 12.57 -9.79 24.42
C PHE A 28 11.30 -10.47 24.93
N GLN A 29 10.38 -10.82 24.03
CA GLN A 29 9.16 -11.57 24.36
C GLN A 29 9.39 -13.07 24.57
N ARG A 30 10.63 -13.56 24.41
CA ARG A 30 11.01 -14.97 24.52
C ARG A 30 10.19 -15.89 23.62
N ARG A 31 9.78 -15.39 22.45
CA ARG A 31 8.96 -16.15 21.49
C ARG A 31 9.86 -17.03 20.61
N ASN A 32 9.46 -18.28 20.42
CA ASN A 32 10.15 -19.18 19.50
C ASN A 32 9.75 -18.90 18.04
N GLN A 33 10.72 -18.75 17.13
CA GLN A 33 10.44 -18.48 15.71
C GLN A 33 9.62 -19.59 15.03
N GLY A 34 9.81 -20.85 15.45
CA GLY A 34 9.04 -21.99 14.95
C GLY A 34 7.56 -21.90 15.32
N ASP A 35 7.26 -21.52 16.56
CA ASP A 35 5.88 -21.36 17.03
C ASP A 35 5.24 -20.10 16.45
N LEU A 36 6.00 -19.00 16.33
CA LEU A 36 5.58 -17.81 15.59
C LEU A 36 5.21 -18.14 14.14
N ALA A 37 6.02 -18.95 13.45
CA ALA A 37 5.73 -19.37 12.08
C ALA A 37 4.40 -20.15 11.99
N LYS A 38 4.12 -21.04 12.96
CA LYS A 38 2.85 -21.77 13.04
C LYS A 38 1.67 -20.84 13.27
N GLU A 39 1.76 -19.92 14.23
CA GLU A 39 0.73 -18.90 14.52
C GLU A 39 0.46 -18.02 13.28
N MET A 40 1.53 -17.69 12.55
CA MET A 40 1.47 -16.95 11.30
C MET A 40 0.99 -17.78 10.10
N SER A 41 0.90 -19.10 10.22
CA SER A 41 0.59 -20.03 9.13
C SER A 41 1.59 -19.91 7.95
N VAL A 42 2.87 -19.71 8.28
CA VAL A 42 3.99 -19.69 7.33
C VAL A 42 5.01 -20.77 7.69
N SER A 43 5.86 -21.17 6.74
CA SER A 43 6.95 -22.09 7.08
C SER A 43 8.02 -21.39 7.93
N SER A 44 8.61 -22.11 8.89
CA SER A 44 9.71 -21.59 9.71
C SER A 44 10.91 -21.16 8.85
N GLY A 45 11.16 -21.87 7.74
CA GLY A 45 12.19 -21.51 6.78
C GLY A 45 11.91 -20.18 6.05
N ALA A 46 10.65 -19.89 5.71
CA ALA A 46 10.27 -18.61 5.12
C ALA A 46 10.43 -17.46 6.13
N LEU A 47 9.89 -17.62 7.34
CA LEU A 47 10.01 -16.61 8.40
C LEU A 47 11.49 -16.31 8.71
N SER A 48 12.32 -17.34 8.84
CA SER A 48 13.76 -17.18 9.06
C SER A 48 14.42 -16.39 7.93
N LYS A 49 14.18 -16.75 6.66
CA LYS A 49 14.72 -15.99 5.51
C LYS A 49 14.26 -14.54 5.51
N ASN A 50 13.03 -14.28 5.95
CA ASN A 50 12.50 -12.93 6.07
C ASN A 50 13.20 -12.12 7.16
N LEU A 51 13.35 -12.69 8.36
CA LEU A 51 14.03 -12.03 9.48
C LEU A 51 15.52 -11.79 9.19
N THR A 52 16.18 -12.70 8.47
CA THR A 52 17.58 -12.51 8.07
C THR A 52 17.77 -11.64 6.83
N GLY A 53 16.70 -11.07 6.27
CA GLY A 53 16.76 -10.22 5.07
C GLY A 53 17.09 -10.95 3.75
N LYS A 54 17.18 -12.28 3.75
CA LYS A 54 17.42 -13.09 2.54
C LYS A 54 16.25 -12.99 1.55
N THR A 55 15.04 -12.79 2.08
CA THR A 55 13.82 -12.49 1.31
C THR A 55 13.04 -11.39 2.01
N GLN A 56 12.39 -10.49 1.27
CA GLN A 56 11.52 -9.49 1.92
C GLN A 56 10.21 -10.10 2.39
N PHE A 57 9.67 -9.59 3.50
CA PHE A 57 8.33 -9.95 3.95
C PHE A 57 7.31 -9.61 2.87
N GLY A 58 6.33 -10.48 2.65
CA GLY A 58 5.07 -10.08 2.01
C GLY A 58 4.31 -9.13 2.95
N PHE A 59 3.63 -8.13 2.41
CA PHE A 59 2.96 -7.09 3.20
C PHE A 59 2.03 -7.67 4.28
N TRP A 60 1.13 -8.59 3.91
CA TRP A 60 0.20 -9.22 4.86
C TRP A 60 0.88 -10.11 5.89
N THR A 61 1.96 -10.79 5.52
CA THR A 61 2.78 -11.57 6.46
C THR A 61 3.39 -10.66 7.52
N LEU A 62 3.88 -9.48 7.12
CA LEU A 62 4.39 -8.50 8.08
C LEU A 62 3.28 -7.96 8.97
N VAL A 63 2.13 -7.54 8.42
CA VAL A 63 0.98 -7.07 9.21
C VAL A 63 0.59 -8.11 10.26
N LYS A 64 0.55 -9.39 9.89
CA LYS A 64 0.26 -10.50 10.82
C LYS A 64 1.32 -10.60 11.93
N LEU A 65 2.60 -10.52 11.58
CA LEU A 65 3.68 -10.51 12.57
C LEU A 65 3.54 -9.32 13.55
N LEU A 66 3.30 -8.11 13.03
CA LEU A 66 3.15 -6.92 13.86
C LEU A 66 1.94 -7.02 14.81
N ASN A 67 0.84 -7.63 14.36
CA ASN A 67 -0.32 -7.90 15.22
C ASN A 67 -0.04 -8.90 16.34
N ILE A 68 0.92 -9.81 16.14
CA ILE A 68 1.33 -10.78 17.17
C ILE A 68 2.33 -10.15 18.15
N LEU A 69 3.23 -9.30 17.65
CA LEU A 69 4.31 -8.71 18.45
C LEU A 69 3.88 -7.47 19.23
N TYR A 70 2.88 -6.71 18.77
CA TYR A 70 2.54 -5.42 19.37
C TYR A 70 1.02 -5.29 19.57
N ASP A 71 0.60 -5.20 20.83
CA ASP A 71 -0.79 -4.89 21.17
C ASP A 71 -1.13 -3.42 20.84
N ASP A 72 -0.15 -2.52 21.05
CA ASP A 72 -0.28 -1.09 20.76
C ASP A 72 -0.46 -0.82 19.26
N ILE A 73 -1.61 -0.26 18.90
CA ILE A 73 -1.97 0.13 17.54
C ILE A 73 -0.99 1.16 16.96
N ASN A 74 -0.56 2.13 17.77
CA ASN A 74 0.38 3.17 17.32
C ASN A 74 1.74 2.56 17.01
N LYS A 75 2.18 1.59 17.82
CA LYS A 75 3.45 0.89 17.56
C LYS A 75 3.39 0.05 16.28
N ARG A 76 2.27 -0.64 16.04
CA ARG A 76 2.04 -1.36 14.77
C ARG A 76 2.08 -0.41 13.57
N GLN A 77 1.44 0.75 13.69
CA GLN A 77 1.44 1.77 12.64
C GLN A 77 2.86 2.30 12.40
N GLU A 78 3.60 2.68 13.44
CA GLU A 78 4.99 3.12 13.34
C GLU A 78 5.86 2.08 12.61
N MET A 79 5.73 0.80 12.96
CA MET A 79 6.48 -0.27 12.32
C MET A 79 6.09 -0.47 10.83
N LEU A 80 4.82 -0.27 10.48
CA LEU A 80 4.38 -0.28 9.07
C LEU A 80 4.97 0.90 8.28
N TYR A 81 5.01 2.10 8.87
CA TYR A 81 5.66 3.26 8.23
C TYR A 81 7.14 3.00 7.99
N ASN A 82 7.83 2.46 8.99
CA ASN A 82 9.24 2.10 8.88
C ASN A 82 9.45 1.07 7.77
N PHE A 83 8.63 0.02 7.73
CA PHE A 83 8.72 -0.99 6.67
C PHE A 83 8.50 -0.41 5.27
N CYS A 84 7.44 0.37 5.08
CA CYS A 84 7.13 1.00 3.79
C CYS A 84 8.22 1.99 3.34
N SER A 85 8.99 2.53 4.27
CA SER A 85 10.12 3.42 3.98
C SER A 85 11.39 2.68 3.56
N VAL A 86 11.53 1.39 3.91
CA VAL A 86 12.76 0.61 3.65
C VAL A 86 12.57 -0.55 2.67
N THR A 87 11.33 -1.01 2.44
CA THR A 87 11.05 -2.11 1.51
C THR A 87 11.34 -1.68 0.06
N THR A 88 11.95 -2.58 -0.71
CA THR A 88 12.16 -2.39 -2.16
C THR A 88 11.13 -3.14 -3.00
N SER A 89 10.29 -3.97 -2.35
CA SER A 89 9.24 -4.76 -2.98
C SER A 89 8.15 -3.85 -3.56
N LYS A 90 8.08 -3.83 -4.89
CA LYS A 90 7.11 -3.00 -5.62
C LYS A 90 5.67 -3.45 -5.42
N ILE A 91 5.44 -4.75 -5.21
CA ILE A 91 4.10 -5.27 -4.89
C ILE A 91 3.68 -4.88 -3.47
N ASN A 92 4.58 -4.92 -2.49
CA ASN A 92 4.25 -4.51 -1.12
C ASN A 92 3.82 -3.05 -1.06
N LEU A 93 4.48 -2.16 -1.81
CA LEU A 93 4.12 -0.75 -1.83
C LEU A 93 2.76 -0.50 -2.48
N ARG A 94 2.36 -1.30 -3.49
CA ARG A 94 1.00 -1.22 -4.05
C ARG A 94 -0.06 -1.69 -3.04
N ILE A 95 0.19 -2.82 -2.35
CA ILE A 95 -0.69 -3.31 -1.28
C ILE A 95 -0.76 -2.30 -0.13
N ALA A 96 0.36 -1.65 0.21
CA ALA A 96 0.41 -0.64 1.27
C ALA A 96 -0.47 0.58 0.96
N MET A 97 -0.56 1.03 -0.30
CA MET A 97 -1.48 2.10 -0.70
C MET A 97 -2.92 1.71 -0.42
N GLU A 98 -3.33 0.51 -0.84
CA GLU A 98 -4.71 0.06 -0.61
C GLU A 98 -4.99 -0.19 0.87
N TYR A 99 -4.05 -0.78 1.59
CA TYR A 99 -4.16 -0.96 3.04
C TYR A 99 -4.35 0.37 3.76
N ALA A 100 -3.54 1.38 3.43
CA ALA A 100 -3.62 2.70 4.04
C ALA A 100 -4.96 3.39 3.71
N ASN A 101 -5.41 3.30 2.45
CA ASN A 101 -6.71 3.77 2.01
C ASN A 101 -7.86 3.12 2.82
N ALA A 102 -7.89 1.79 2.86
CA ALA A 102 -8.93 1.04 3.57
C ALA A 102 -8.95 1.31 5.09
N LYS A 103 -7.81 1.67 5.68
CA LYS A 103 -7.70 2.05 7.10
C LYS A 103 -7.97 3.53 7.38
N GLY A 104 -8.09 4.37 6.35
CA GLY A 104 -8.14 5.83 6.51
C GLY A 104 -6.82 6.43 7.01
N ASP A 105 -5.70 5.72 6.88
CA ASP A 105 -4.37 6.20 7.28
C ASP A 105 -3.79 7.10 6.19
N LEU A 106 -4.23 8.36 6.19
CA LEU A 106 -3.84 9.36 5.18
C LEU A 106 -2.33 9.66 5.19
N GLY A 107 -1.68 9.51 6.35
CA GLY A 107 -0.23 9.73 6.46
C GLY A 107 0.55 8.64 5.73
N LEU A 108 0.19 7.37 5.94
CA LEU A 108 0.85 6.24 5.30
C LEU A 108 0.58 6.25 3.81
N LEU A 109 -0.68 6.53 3.44
CA LEU A 109 -1.08 6.65 2.05
C LEU A 109 -0.24 7.71 1.34
N LYS A 110 -0.08 8.90 1.93
CA LYS A 110 0.72 9.97 1.34
C LYS A 110 2.19 9.58 1.20
N LEU A 111 2.77 8.99 2.24
CA LEU A 111 4.16 8.54 2.25
C LEU A 111 4.43 7.58 1.08
N VAL A 112 3.58 6.58 0.90
CA VAL A 112 3.76 5.56 -0.13
C VAL A 112 3.46 6.10 -1.54
N VAL A 113 2.43 6.95 -1.69
CA VAL A 113 2.13 7.62 -2.95
C VAL A 113 3.31 8.49 -3.42
N ASP A 114 3.87 9.31 -2.53
CA ASP A 114 4.94 10.23 -2.91
C ASP A 114 6.24 9.51 -3.27
N SER A 115 6.53 8.40 -2.59
CA SER A 115 7.70 7.58 -2.92
C SER A 115 7.53 6.89 -4.28
N GLU A 116 6.37 6.28 -4.54
CA GLU A 116 6.16 5.48 -5.75
C GLU A 116 5.83 6.28 -7.01
N LYS A 117 5.45 7.57 -6.90
CA LYS A 117 5.47 8.49 -8.06
C LYS A 117 6.85 8.55 -8.73
N LYS A 118 7.93 8.33 -7.96
CA LYS A 118 9.33 8.33 -8.43
C LYS A 118 9.83 6.91 -8.74
N SER A 119 8.96 5.90 -8.69
CA SER A 119 9.31 4.50 -8.92
C SER A 119 9.85 4.30 -10.34
N SER A 120 10.83 3.40 -10.49
CA SER A 120 11.31 2.98 -11.81
C SER A 120 10.26 2.16 -12.58
N LEU A 121 9.34 1.49 -11.87
CA LEU A 121 8.31 0.65 -12.47
C LEU A 121 7.09 1.49 -12.87
N ALA A 122 6.69 1.42 -14.15
CA ALA A 122 5.55 2.18 -14.67
C ALA A 122 4.25 1.86 -13.94
N MET A 123 4.00 0.58 -13.64
CA MET A 123 2.84 0.11 -12.88
C MET A 123 2.73 0.77 -11.50
N ASN A 124 3.85 0.96 -10.79
CA ASN A 124 3.81 1.61 -9.48
C ASN A 124 3.56 3.10 -9.58
N ARG A 125 4.08 3.76 -10.62
CA ARG A 125 3.76 5.17 -10.88
C ARG A 125 2.27 5.33 -11.19
N GLU A 126 1.71 4.45 -12.01
CA GLU A 126 0.27 4.42 -12.33
C GLU A 126 -0.56 4.32 -11.05
N TRP A 127 -0.27 3.35 -10.19
CA TRP A 127 -0.91 3.21 -8.88
C TRP A 127 -0.76 4.48 -8.04
N ALA A 128 0.45 5.01 -7.90
CA ALA A 128 0.70 6.19 -7.10
C ALA A 128 -0.10 7.43 -7.59
N TYR A 129 -0.25 7.62 -8.90
CA TYR A 129 -1.07 8.71 -9.44
C TYR A 129 -2.57 8.49 -9.21
N ALA A 130 -3.06 7.25 -9.21
CA ALA A 130 -4.44 6.96 -8.88
C ALA A 130 -4.72 7.18 -7.39
N TYR A 131 -3.88 6.63 -6.52
CA TYR A 131 -4.01 6.79 -5.06
C TYR A 131 -3.72 8.21 -4.57
N GLU A 132 -3.05 9.05 -5.35
CA GLU A 132 -3.01 10.49 -5.07
C GLU A 132 -4.41 11.12 -5.11
N LEU A 133 -5.27 10.73 -6.06
CA LEU A 133 -6.65 11.23 -6.12
C LEU A 133 -7.45 10.76 -4.90
N VAL A 134 -7.28 9.49 -4.54
CA VAL A 134 -7.89 8.90 -3.34
C VAL A 134 -7.46 9.68 -2.10
N TRP A 135 -6.16 9.99 -1.97
CA TRP A 135 -5.65 10.78 -0.86
C TRP A 135 -6.22 12.19 -0.85
N LYS A 136 -6.17 12.92 -1.98
CA LYS A 136 -6.72 14.29 -2.10
C LYS A 136 -8.21 14.33 -1.77
N ARG A 137 -8.98 13.33 -2.21
CA ARG A 137 -10.39 13.21 -1.85
C ARG A 137 -10.56 13.01 -0.35
N SER A 138 -9.86 12.01 0.20
CA SER A 138 -10.02 11.60 1.61
C SER A 138 -9.52 12.66 2.59
N SER A 139 -8.59 13.52 2.16
CA SER A 139 -8.14 14.69 2.92
C SER A 139 -9.03 15.93 2.75
N GLY A 140 -10.14 15.84 2.00
CA GLY A 140 -11.04 16.95 1.74
C GLY A 140 -10.52 18.02 0.76
N ILE A 141 -9.43 17.74 0.05
CA ILE A 141 -8.85 18.69 -0.93
C ILE A 141 -9.67 18.69 -2.24
N LEU A 142 -10.19 17.53 -2.66
CA LEU A 142 -10.99 17.38 -3.87
C LEU A 142 -12.33 16.72 -3.55
N GLN A 143 -13.43 17.35 -3.96
CA GLN A 143 -14.79 16.82 -3.81
C GLN A 143 -15.69 17.30 -4.96
N GLY A 144 -16.78 16.57 -5.21
CA GLY A 144 -17.80 16.95 -6.20
C GLY A 144 -17.21 17.27 -7.58
N GLN A 145 -17.54 18.44 -8.11
CA GLN A 145 -17.13 18.86 -9.45
C GLN A 145 -15.60 18.95 -9.60
N ALA A 146 -14.89 19.43 -8.58
CA ALA A 146 -13.44 19.57 -8.64
C ALA A 146 -12.73 18.21 -8.74
N LEU A 147 -13.28 17.17 -8.09
CA LEU A 147 -12.77 15.80 -8.23
C LEU A 147 -13.09 15.24 -9.63
N LEU A 148 -14.29 15.50 -10.15
CA LEU A 148 -14.70 15.06 -11.47
C LEU A 148 -13.81 15.65 -12.57
N ASP A 149 -13.55 16.96 -12.52
CA ASP A 149 -12.71 17.65 -13.50
C ASP A 149 -11.27 17.09 -13.51
N GLU A 150 -10.69 16.86 -12.34
CA GLU A 150 -9.35 16.27 -12.20
C GLU A 150 -9.31 14.80 -12.69
N LEU A 151 -10.37 14.01 -12.46
CA LEU A 151 -10.49 12.64 -12.98
C LEU A 151 -10.49 12.62 -14.50
N GLU A 152 -11.31 13.47 -15.12
CA GLU A 152 -11.40 13.56 -16.58
C GLU A 152 -10.09 14.06 -17.20
N GLU A 153 -9.42 15.03 -16.56
CA GLU A 153 -8.11 15.48 -17.01
C GLU A 153 -7.05 14.36 -16.93
N ARG A 154 -7.05 13.57 -15.85
CA ARG A 154 -6.11 12.45 -15.72
C ARG A 154 -6.39 11.33 -16.71
N LYS A 155 -7.65 11.04 -17.04
CA LYS A 155 -8.00 10.05 -18.07
C LYS A 155 -7.45 10.44 -19.45
N LYS A 156 -7.36 11.74 -19.76
CA LYS A 156 -6.78 12.25 -21.02
C LYS A 156 -5.25 12.16 -21.01
N CYS A 157 -4.63 12.52 -19.89
CA CYS A 157 -3.18 12.75 -19.80
C CYS A 157 -2.36 11.56 -19.27
N LYS A 158 -3.00 10.55 -18.68
CA LYS A 158 -2.34 9.38 -18.07
C LYS A 158 -2.83 8.09 -18.68
N ILE A 159 -1.90 7.14 -18.83
CA ILE A 159 -2.23 5.80 -19.31
C ILE A 159 -2.64 4.94 -18.11
N ILE A 160 -3.91 4.53 -18.09
CA ILE A 160 -4.47 3.59 -17.12
C ILE A 160 -4.51 2.21 -17.78
N LYS A 161 -3.71 1.26 -17.27
CA LYS A 161 -3.52 -0.07 -17.86
C LYS A 161 -4.04 -1.18 -16.95
N THR A 162 -3.77 -1.08 -15.67
CA THR A 162 -4.09 -2.14 -14.70
C THR A 162 -5.58 -2.16 -14.37
N GLU A 163 -6.17 -3.36 -14.28
CA GLU A 163 -7.60 -3.53 -14.00
C GLU A 163 -7.96 -2.97 -12.62
N GLU A 164 -7.07 -3.15 -11.64
CA GLU A 164 -7.24 -2.61 -10.29
C GLU A 164 -7.39 -1.08 -10.29
N ILE A 165 -6.60 -0.38 -11.13
CA ILE A 165 -6.66 1.07 -11.24
C ILE A 165 -7.87 1.53 -12.06
N LYS A 166 -8.30 0.78 -13.08
CA LYS A 166 -9.57 1.07 -13.76
C LYS A 166 -10.75 1.00 -12.78
N VAL A 167 -10.78 -0.02 -11.93
CA VAL A 167 -11.80 -0.15 -10.89
C VAL A 167 -11.71 0.99 -9.89
N LEU A 168 -10.51 1.36 -9.44
CA LEU A 168 -10.32 2.50 -8.54
C LEU A 168 -10.81 3.83 -9.13
N TYR A 169 -10.55 4.08 -10.42
CA TYR A 169 -11.11 5.26 -11.10
C TYR A 169 -12.64 5.21 -11.17
N GLY A 170 -13.23 4.04 -11.39
CA GLY A 170 -14.67 3.85 -11.29
C GLY A 170 -15.19 4.22 -9.90
N ILE A 171 -14.57 3.71 -8.84
CA ILE A 171 -14.90 4.06 -7.43
C ILE A 171 -14.81 5.57 -7.19
N LEU A 172 -13.77 6.23 -7.71
CA LEU A 172 -13.64 7.69 -7.60
C LEU A 172 -14.75 8.43 -8.37
N THR A 173 -15.15 7.92 -9.54
CA THR A 173 -16.30 8.45 -10.27
C THR A 173 -17.61 8.25 -9.50
N PHE A 174 -17.85 7.10 -8.84
CA PHE A 174 -18.99 6.93 -7.92
C PHE A 174 -19.04 8.01 -6.86
N TYR A 175 -17.90 8.30 -6.24
CA TYR A 175 -17.83 9.33 -5.23
C TYR A 175 -18.21 10.71 -5.76
N THR A 176 -17.85 11.06 -7.01
CA THR A 176 -18.29 12.32 -7.60
C THR A 176 -19.80 12.37 -7.82
N MET A 177 -20.42 11.27 -8.21
CA MET A 177 -21.88 11.20 -8.39
C MET A 177 -22.60 11.32 -7.06
N TYR A 178 -22.06 10.71 -6.00
CA TYR A 178 -22.57 10.86 -4.64
C TYR A 178 -22.45 12.32 -4.16
N ASP A 179 -21.25 12.91 -4.27
CA ASP A 179 -20.99 14.28 -3.83
C ASP A 179 -21.86 15.32 -4.59
N LEU A 180 -22.25 15.02 -5.83
CA LEU A 180 -23.12 15.87 -6.67
C LEU A 180 -24.61 15.50 -6.59
N GLU A 181 -24.98 14.58 -5.70
CA GLU A 181 -26.35 14.09 -5.49
C GLU A 181 -27.00 13.53 -6.78
N LYS A 182 -26.19 12.99 -7.69
CA LYS A 182 -26.63 12.37 -8.96
C LYS A 182 -26.95 10.89 -8.76
N PHE A 183 -27.88 10.58 -7.85
CA PHE A 183 -28.14 9.20 -7.43
C PHE A 183 -28.63 8.27 -8.55
N ASN A 184 -29.42 8.77 -9.51
CA ASN A 184 -29.84 7.96 -10.66
C ASN A 184 -28.63 7.53 -11.50
N ALA A 185 -27.75 8.48 -11.85
CA ALA A 185 -26.53 8.19 -12.58
C ALA A 185 -25.58 7.28 -11.77
N LEU A 186 -25.59 7.39 -10.44
CA LEU A 186 -24.85 6.51 -9.55
C LEU A 186 -25.32 5.06 -9.69
N PHE A 187 -26.63 4.80 -9.65
CA PHE A 187 -27.17 3.45 -9.81
C PHE A 187 -26.85 2.86 -11.18
N ASP A 188 -27.08 3.62 -12.25
CA ASP A 188 -26.78 3.16 -13.62
C ASP A 188 -25.28 2.83 -13.78
N TYR A 189 -24.41 3.63 -13.17
CA TYR A 189 -22.97 3.42 -13.23
C TYR A 189 -22.51 2.18 -12.44
N ALA A 190 -23.22 1.80 -11.36
CA ALA A 190 -22.98 0.57 -10.58
C ALA A 190 -23.05 -0.67 -11.46
N GLU A 191 -24.07 -0.76 -12.30
CA GLU A 191 -24.27 -1.88 -13.21
C GLU A 191 -23.18 -1.93 -14.28
N VAL A 192 -22.79 -0.78 -14.83
CA VAL A 192 -21.70 -0.68 -15.83
C VAL A 192 -20.35 -1.13 -15.25
N MET A 193 -20.12 -0.91 -13.96
CA MET A 193 -18.85 -1.21 -13.30
C MET A 193 -18.71 -2.65 -12.84
N GLN A 194 -19.82 -3.38 -12.69
CA GLN A 194 -19.83 -4.75 -12.19
C GLN A 194 -18.87 -5.70 -12.94
N PRO A 195 -18.85 -5.75 -14.29
CA PRO A 195 -17.96 -6.66 -15.01
C PRO A 195 -16.47 -6.39 -14.74
N ASN A 196 -16.08 -5.12 -14.55
CA ASN A 196 -14.69 -4.77 -14.26
C ASN A 196 -14.27 -5.21 -12.86
N ILE A 197 -15.19 -5.22 -11.90
CA ILE A 197 -14.94 -5.70 -10.54
C ILE A 197 -14.75 -7.23 -10.55
N GLU A 198 -15.53 -7.94 -11.36
CA GLU A 198 -15.44 -9.40 -11.51
C GLU A 198 -14.12 -9.87 -12.15
N LEU A 199 -13.40 -8.99 -12.85
CA LEU A 199 -12.06 -9.27 -13.40
C LEU A 199 -10.93 -9.23 -12.36
N ILE A 200 -11.17 -8.68 -11.16
CA ILE A 200 -10.16 -8.60 -10.12
C ILE A 200 -9.97 -9.99 -9.47
N PRO A 201 -8.76 -10.58 -9.49
CA PRO A 201 -8.50 -11.83 -8.81
C PRO A 201 -8.78 -11.75 -7.30
N ARG A 202 -9.47 -12.76 -6.76
CA ARG A 202 -9.72 -12.90 -5.31
C ARG A 202 -8.53 -13.48 -4.57
#